data_AF-I2Q5X4-F1
#
_entry.id   AF-I2Q5X4-F1
#
_cell.length_a   1.000
_cell.length_b   1.000
_cell.length_c   1.000
_cell.angle_alpha   90.00
_cell.angle_beta   90.00
_cell.angle_gamma   90.00
#
_symmetry.space_group_name_H-M   'P 1'
#
loop_
_entity.id
_entity.type
_entity.pdbx_description
1 polymer ?
#
loop_
_entity_poly.entity_id
_entity_poly.type
_entity_poly.pdbx_seq_one_letter_code
_entity_poly.pdbx_strand_id
1 'polypeptide(L)'
;MAMPVAAVTGTNGKTTVTYLIERLATAAGRKVGVLGTVSYRWPGVSRDATLTTPDCLAIHENLAAMAAAGCDLAVMEASSHAIAQDRLAGLAFAAGIFTNLTQDHLDYHKDMESYFEAKAGLFRRYLADPQNAVL
;
A
#
# COMPACT_ATOMS: atom_id res chain seq x y z
N MET A 1 -11.85 -10.22 14.02
CA MET A 1 -10.59 -10.31 13.25
C MET A 1 -10.24 -8.92 12.76
N ALA A 2 -8.96 -8.54 12.76
CA ALA A 2 -8.50 -7.29 12.18
C ALA A 2 -8.63 -7.32 10.64
N MET A 3 -8.97 -6.19 10.02
CA MET A 3 -9.09 -6.05 8.56
C MET A 3 -7.71 -6.27 7.90
N PRO A 4 -7.52 -7.29 7.03
CA PRO A 4 -6.26 -7.49 6.32
C PRO A 4 -5.94 -6.31 5.39
N VAL A 5 -4.65 -5.96 5.34
CA VAL A 5 -4.13 -4.91 4.47
C VAL A 5 -3.09 -5.51 3.52
N ALA A 6 -3.27 -5.31 2.22
CA ALA A 6 -2.29 -5.67 1.18
C ALA A 6 -1.54 -4.41 0.71
N ALA A 7 -0.22 -4.49 0.57
CA ALA A 7 0.61 -3.37 0.13
C ALA A 7 1.31 -3.66 -1.20
N VAL A 8 1.25 -2.71 -2.13
CA VAL A 8 1.89 -2.81 -3.45
C VAL A 8 3.02 -1.79 -3.56
N THR A 9 4.24 -2.26 -3.82
CA THR A 9 5.40 -1.42 -4.13
C THR A 9 6.00 -1.76 -5.50
N GLY A 10 6.88 -0.88 -5.97
CA GLY A 10 7.52 -0.97 -7.28
C GLY A 10 7.68 0.41 -7.93
N THR A 11 8.41 0.50 -9.04
CA THR A 11 8.52 1.76 -9.80
C THR A 11 7.19 2.04 -10.48
N ASN A 12 6.73 1.13 -11.34
CA ASN A 12 5.51 1.30 -12.13
C ASN A 12 4.42 0.29 -11.75
N GLY A 13 3.15 0.63 -12.03
CA GLY A 13 2.04 -0.32 -11.94
C GLY A 13 1.40 -0.49 -10.55
N LYS A 14 1.87 0.23 -9.52
CA LYS A 14 1.26 0.22 -8.17
C LYS A 14 -0.24 0.50 -8.23
N THR A 15 -0.64 1.63 -8.81
CA THR A 15 -2.06 2.01 -9.00
C THR A 15 -2.84 0.98 -9.82
N THR A 16 -2.27 0.47 -10.92
CA THR A 16 -2.97 -0.54 -11.73
C THR A 16 -3.26 -1.80 -10.92
N VAL A 17 -2.27 -2.31 -10.19
CA VAL A 17 -2.43 -3.51 -9.35
C VAL A 17 -3.39 -3.26 -8.20
N THR A 18 -3.34 -2.10 -7.52
CA THR A 18 -4.32 -1.81 -6.45
C THR A 18 -5.76 -1.77 -6.97
N TYR A 19 -5.98 -1.20 -8.16
CA TYR A 19 -7.29 -1.21 -8.82
C TYR A 19 -7.73 -2.62 -9.24
N LEU A 20 -6.83 -3.45 -9.77
CA LEU A 20 -7.15 -4.83 -10.12
C LEU A 20 -7.56 -5.63 -8.88
N ILE A 21 -6.83 -5.51 -7.77
CA ILE A 21 -7.16 -6.19 -6.50
C ILE A 21 -8.51 -5.70 -5.98
N GLU A 22 -8.76 -4.38 -5.95
CA GLU A 22 -10.05 -3.81 -5.55
C GLU A 22 -11.20 -4.38 -6.37
N ARG A 23 -11.07 -4.39 -7.72
CA ARG A 23 -12.12 -4.87 -8.62
C ARG A 23 -12.39 -6.36 -8.45
N LEU A 24 -11.36 -7.18 -8.36
CA LEU A 24 -11.49 -8.63 -8.19
C LEU A 24 -12.11 -8.97 -6.83
N ALA A 25 -11.63 -8.34 -5.75
CA ALA A 25 -12.18 -8.56 -4.41
C ALA A 25 -13.63 -8.07 -4.30
N THR A 26 -13.95 -6.90 -4.86
CA THR A 26 -15.34 -6.40 -4.91
C THR A 26 -16.23 -7.33 -5.72
N ALA A 27 -15.77 -7.83 -6.87
CA ALA A 27 -16.51 -8.82 -7.66
C ALA A 27 -16.74 -10.15 -6.91
N ALA A 28 -15.86 -10.49 -5.97
CA ALA A 28 -16.02 -11.60 -5.04
C ALA A 28 -16.89 -11.27 -3.80
N GLY A 29 -17.59 -10.13 -3.79
CA GLY A 29 -18.52 -9.75 -2.72
C GLY A 29 -17.89 -9.06 -1.51
N ARG A 30 -16.63 -8.64 -1.60
CA ARG A 30 -15.91 -8.00 -0.50
C ARG A 30 -16.07 -6.49 -0.46
N LYS A 31 -15.97 -5.90 0.72
CA LYS A 31 -15.90 -4.44 0.90
C LYS A 31 -14.45 -4.01 1.03
N VAL A 32 -13.96 -3.28 0.03
CA VAL A 32 -12.54 -2.93 -0.11
C VAL A 32 -12.31 -1.43 0.09
N GLY A 33 -11.32 -1.08 0.90
CA GLY A 33 -10.73 0.24 0.95
C GLY A 33 -9.45 0.31 0.13
N VAL A 34 -9.20 1.45 -0.53
CA VAL A 34 -7.98 1.71 -1.29
C VAL A 34 -7.32 3.00 -0.83
N LEU A 35 -6.01 2.94 -0.61
CA LEU A 35 -5.13 4.11 -0.43
C LEU A 35 -4.11 4.15 -1.56
N GLY A 36 -4.19 5.13 -2.46
CA GLY A 36 -3.24 5.22 -3.56
C GLY A 36 -3.20 6.59 -4.22
N THR A 37 -2.43 6.69 -5.29
CA THR A 37 -2.10 7.95 -5.98
C THR A 37 -3.32 8.72 -6.50
N VAL A 38 -4.39 8.01 -6.87
CA VAL A 38 -5.60 8.65 -7.44
C VAL A 38 -6.54 9.14 -6.34
N SER A 39 -6.80 8.31 -5.33
CA SER A 39 -7.76 8.63 -4.28
C SER A 39 -7.61 7.71 -3.07
N TYR A 40 -8.10 8.20 -1.94
CA TYR A 40 -8.42 7.39 -0.76
C TYR A 40 -9.91 7.10 -0.79
N ARG A 41 -10.30 5.83 -0.92
CA ARG A 41 -11.70 5.46 -1.20
C ARG A 41 -12.11 4.16 -0.56
N TRP A 42 -13.39 4.05 -0.26
CA TRP A 42 -14.07 2.86 0.23
C TRP A 42 -15.59 3.06 0.02
N PRO A 43 -16.47 2.07 0.24
CA PRO A 43 -17.89 2.24 -0.01
C PRO A 43 -18.48 3.49 0.67
N GLY A 44 -19.01 4.42 -0.13
CA GLY A 44 -19.61 5.68 0.33
C GLY A 44 -18.62 6.84 0.55
N VAL A 45 -17.32 6.64 0.37
CA VAL A 45 -16.31 7.70 0.55
C VAL A 45 -15.29 7.67 -0.60
N SER A 46 -15.01 8.83 -1.17
CA SER A 46 -13.89 9.05 -2.08
C SER A 46 -13.29 10.42 -1.83
N ARG A 47 -11.99 10.49 -1.60
CA ARG A 47 -11.23 11.72 -1.36
C ARG A 47 -10.03 11.74 -2.28
N ASP A 48 -9.70 12.91 -2.82
CA ASP A 48 -8.50 13.06 -3.63
C ASP A 48 -7.25 12.80 -2.78
N ALA A 49 -6.30 12.05 -3.34
CA ALA A 49 -5.07 11.73 -2.65
C ALA A 49 -4.07 12.89 -2.80
N THR A 50 -3.55 13.38 -1.67
CA THR A 50 -2.47 14.37 -1.67
C THR A 50 -1.10 13.74 -1.83
N LEU A 51 -0.97 12.44 -1.52
CA LEU A 51 0.25 11.66 -1.62
C LEU A 51 -0.11 10.24 -2.11
N THR A 52 0.80 9.59 -2.85
CA THR A 52 0.65 8.16 -3.20
C THR A 52 0.47 7.29 -1.97
N THR A 53 1.21 7.61 -0.90
CA THR A 53 1.11 6.96 0.40
C THR A 53 1.01 8.08 1.45
N PRO A 54 -0.10 8.16 2.22
CA PRO A 54 -0.27 9.19 3.25
C PRO A 54 0.82 9.13 4.34
N ASP A 55 0.89 10.14 5.20
CA ASP A 55 1.68 10.06 6.43
C ASP A 55 1.14 8.98 7.39
N CYS A 56 1.93 8.64 8.41
CA CYS A 56 1.61 7.55 9.33
C CYS A 56 0.25 7.72 10.01
N LEU A 57 -0.02 8.91 10.56
CA LEU A 57 -1.29 9.17 11.25
C LEU A 57 -2.47 9.04 10.29
N ALA A 58 -2.37 9.67 9.12
CA ALA A 58 -3.41 9.60 8.10
C ALA A 58 -3.65 8.16 7.61
N ILE A 59 -2.62 7.32 7.48
CA ILE A 59 -2.82 5.90 7.13
C ILE A 59 -3.67 5.21 8.20
N HIS A 60 -3.29 5.33 9.48
CA HIS A 60 -4.03 4.70 10.57
C HIS A 60 -5.47 5.23 10.70
N GLU A 61 -5.68 6.54 10.53
CA GLU A 61 -7.01 7.15 10.53
C GLU A 61 -7.90 6.61 9.39
N ASN A 62 -7.35 6.51 8.17
CA ASN A 62 -8.11 5.96 7.04
C ASN A 62 -8.41 4.47 7.23
N LEU A 63 -7.45 3.67 7.72
CA LEU A 63 -7.69 2.24 7.99
C LEU A 63 -8.75 2.05 9.09
N ALA A 64 -8.73 2.87 10.13
CA ALA A 64 -9.77 2.87 11.17
C ALA A 64 -11.14 3.26 10.60
N ALA A 65 -11.21 4.27 9.73
CA ALA A 65 -12.44 4.68 9.06
C ALA A 65 -12.99 3.59 8.12
N MET A 66 -12.11 2.91 7.38
CA MET A 66 -12.47 1.76 6.53
C MET A 66 -13.03 0.61 7.36
N ALA A 67 -12.39 0.27 8.48
CA ALA A 67 -12.86 -0.76 9.39
C ALA A 67 -14.24 -0.39 9.99
N ALA A 68 -14.43 0.88 10.41
CA ALA A 68 -15.71 1.39 10.90
C ALA A 68 -16.82 1.37 9.83
N ALA A 69 -16.46 1.56 8.56
CA ALA A 69 -17.37 1.42 7.42
C ALA A 69 -17.65 -0.05 7.04
N GLY A 70 -17.07 -1.00 7.76
CA GLY A 70 -17.23 -2.44 7.53
C GLY A 70 -16.46 -2.96 6.32
N CYS A 71 -15.38 -2.29 5.92
CA CYS A 71 -14.44 -2.88 4.97
C CYS A 71 -13.81 -4.13 5.57
N ASP A 72 -13.68 -5.16 4.76
CA ASP A 72 -13.04 -6.42 5.13
C ASP A 72 -11.67 -6.58 4.45
N LEU A 73 -11.33 -5.73 3.47
CA LEU A 73 -10.00 -5.61 2.86
C LEU A 73 -9.57 -4.14 2.82
N ALA A 74 -8.28 -3.88 3.02
CA ALA A 74 -7.66 -2.68 2.49
C ALA A 74 -6.51 -3.03 1.53
N VAL A 75 -6.32 -2.21 0.51
CA VAL A 75 -5.20 -2.32 -0.43
C VAL A 75 -4.55 -0.95 -0.52
N MET A 76 -3.22 -0.88 -0.41
CA MET A 76 -2.52 0.40 -0.47
C MET A 76 -1.27 0.39 -1.35
N GLU A 77 -1.00 1.53 -1.97
CA GLU A 77 0.28 1.79 -2.61
C GLU A 77 1.33 2.16 -1.55
N ALA A 78 2.43 1.41 -1.51
CA ALA A 78 3.58 1.63 -0.63
C ALA A 78 4.75 2.22 -1.45
N SER A 79 4.81 3.54 -1.55
CA SER A 79 5.92 4.23 -2.22
C SER A 79 7.24 4.01 -1.49
N SER A 80 8.36 4.04 -2.22
CA SER A 80 9.70 3.95 -1.61
C SER A 80 9.96 5.06 -0.60
N HIS A 81 9.46 6.26 -0.87
CA HIS A 81 9.49 7.40 0.05
C HIS A 81 8.80 7.07 1.37
N ALA A 82 7.59 6.51 1.33
CA ALA A 82 6.85 6.16 2.53
C ALA A 82 7.51 5.06 3.36
N ILE A 83 8.10 4.08 2.69
CA ILE A 83 8.85 3.02 3.36
C ILE A 83 10.12 3.59 4.01
N ALA A 84 10.87 4.43 3.29
CA ALA A 84 12.09 5.06 3.79
C ALA A 84 11.83 6.04 4.95
N GLN A 85 10.68 6.73 4.92
CA GLN A 85 10.26 7.70 5.96
C GLN A 85 9.48 7.05 7.11
N ASP A 86 9.42 5.72 7.17
CA ASP A 86 8.70 4.97 8.21
C ASP A 86 7.21 5.35 8.34
N ARG A 87 6.57 5.79 7.25
CA ARG A 87 5.13 6.12 7.25
C ARG A 87 4.25 4.90 7.50
N LEU A 88 4.79 3.70 7.27
CA LEU A 88 4.08 2.43 7.46
C LEU A 88 4.23 1.88 8.91
N ALA A 89 4.83 2.65 9.83
CA ALA A 89 5.06 2.23 11.20
C ALA A 89 3.79 1.71 11.89
N GLY A 90 3.92 0.60 12.61
CA GLY A 90 2.82 -0.03 13.34
C GLY A 90 1.86 -0.87 12.48
N LEU A 91 2.12 -1.00 11.17
CA LEU A 91 1.36 -1.89 10.29
C LEU A 91 2.04 -3.26 10.14
N ALA A 92 1.21 -4.29 10.03
CA ALA A 92 1.61 -5.63 9.63
C ALA A 92 0.74 -6.05 8.43
N PHE A 93 1.34 -6.08 7.24
CA PHE A 93 0.64 -6.39 6.00
C PHE A 93 0.36 -7.88 5.86
N ALA A 94 -0.87 -8.21 5.47
CA ALA A 94 -1.28 -9.57 5.18
C ALA A 94 -0.66 -10.09 3.87
N ALA A 95 -0.38 -9.21 2.92
CA ALA A 95 0.31 -9.51 1.67
C ALA A 95 1.17 -8.33 1.21
N GLY A 96 2.33 -8.63 0.64
CA GLY A 96 3.25 -7.65 0.06
C GLY A 96 3.48 -7.98 -1.40
N ILE A 97 3.30 -7.00 -2.29
CA ILE A 97 3.41 -7.18 -3.73
C ILE A 97 4.49 -6.26 -4.28
N PHE A 98 5.43 -6.81 -5.03
CA PHE A 98 6.41 -6.08 -5.83
C PHE A 98 6.01 -6.17 -7.31
N THR A 99 6.07 -5.05 -8.03
CA THR A 99 5.72 -5.04 -9.47
C THR A 99 6.95 -5.06 -10.38
N ASN A 100 7.87 -4.11 -10.18
CA ASN A 100 9.11 -3.96 -10.93
C ASN A 100 10.00 -2.91 -10.26
N LEU A 101 11.28 -2.89 -10.66
CA LEU A 101 12.22 -1.84 -10.29
C LEU A 101 12.97 -1.36 -11.55
N THR A 102 12.74 -0.10 -11.90
CA THR A 102 13.47 0.64 -12.92
C THR A 102 13.92 1.98 -12.35
N GLN A 103 14.92 2.62 -12.96
CA GLN A 103 15.48 3.89 -12.48
C GLN A 103 14.40 4.97 -12.35
N ASP A 104 14.25 5.49 -11.12
CA ASP A 104 13.35 6.57 -10.73
C ASP A 104 13.76 7.07 -9.34
N HIS A 105 13.30 8.25 -8.92
CA HIS A 105 13.48 8.80 -7.57
C HIS A 105 14.93 8.84 -7.04
N LEU A 106 15.94 8.89 -7.92
CA LEU A 106 17.35 8.95 -7.52
C LEU A 106 17.77 10.32 -6.96
N ASP A 107 16.97 11.36 -7.20
CA ASP A 107 17.07 12.64 -6.51
C ASP A 107 16.85 12.50 -4.99
N TYR A 108 16.03 11.54 -4.57
CA TYR A 108 15.82 11.20 -3.16
C TYR A 108 16.73 10.06 -2.68
N HIS A 109 16.77 8.94 -3.41
CA HIS A 109 17.47 7.72 -2.99
C HIS A 109 18.98 7.72 -3.30
N LYS A 110 19.48 8.69 -4.09
CA LYS A 110 20.88 8.84 -4.54
C LYS A 110 21.35 7.78 -5.55
N ASP A 111 21.03 6.51 -5.31
CA ASP A 111 21.42 5.39 -6.17
C ASP A 111 20.36 4.28 -6.21
N MET A 112 20.53 3.35 -7.16
CA MET A 112 19.61 2.25 -7.39
C MET A 112 19.59 1.23 -6.24
N GLU A 113 20.70 1.08 -5.52
CA GLU A 113 20.82 0.15 -4.40
C GLU A 113 19.99 0.64 -3.22
N SER A 114 20.13 1.90 -2.85
CA SER A 114 19.32 2.57 -1.82
C SER A 114 17.84 2.56 -2.18
N TYR A 115 17.50 2.75 -3.46
CA TYR A 115 16.12 2.67 -3.94
C TYR A 115 15.53 1.25 -3.85
N PHE A 116 16.33 0.23 -4.19
CA PHE A 116 15.97 -1.17 -4.02
C PHE A 116 15.76 -1.50 -2.53
N GLU A 117 16.71 -1.13 -1.68
CA GLU A 117 16.69 -1.38 -0.24
C GLU A 117 15.49 -0.71 0.44
N ALA A 118 15.13 0.51 0.01
CA ALA A 118 13.91 1.17 0.44
C ALA A 118 12.67 0.32 0.14
N LYS A 119 12.52 -0.24 -1.06
CA LYS A 119 11.37 -1.10 -1.40
C LYS A 119 11.42 -2.47 -0.70
N ALA A 120 12.61 -3.07 -0.60
CA ALA A 120 12.82 -4.32 0.13
C ALA A 120 12.39 -4.20 1.60
N GLY A 121 12.46 -3.00 2.17
CA GLY A 121 11.93 -2.66 3.48
C GLY A 121 10.46 -3.05 3.69
N LEU A 122 9.62 -3.05 2.64
CA LEU A 122 8.23 -3.52 2.75
C LEU A 122 8.18 -4.99 3.23
N PHE A 123 8.99 -5.83 2.59
CA PHE A 123 9.01 -7.28 2.80
C PHE A 123 9.77 -7.69 4.05
N ARG A 124 10.81 -6.93 4.43
CA ARG A 124 11.66 -7.24 5.58
C ARG A 124 11.09 -6.71 6.91
N ARG A 125 10.40 -5.56 6.91
CA ARG A 125 9.96 -4.87 8.14
C ARG A 125 8.47 -4.94 8.42
N TYR A 126 7.62 -5.00 7.39
CA TYR A 126 6.18 -4.82 7.57
C TYR A 126 5.33 -6.00 7.09
N LEU A 127 5.89 -6.98 6.39
CA LEU A 127 5.15 -8.16 5.97
C LEU A 127 4.98 -9.13 7.15
N ALA A 128 3.73 -9.47 7.48
CA ALA A 128 3.42 -10.31 8.65
C ALA A 128 3.90 -11.76 8.49
N ASP A 129 3.78 -12.30 7.28
CA ASP A 129 4.23 -13.64 6.90
C ASP A 129 5.02 -13.57 5.58
N PRO A 130 6.32 -13.92 5.57
CA PRO A 130 7.13 -13.94 4.35
C PRO A 130 6.56 -14.79 3.21
N GLN A 131 5.72 -15.80 3.50
CA GLN A 131 5.08 -16.63 2.47
C GLN A 131 4.04 -15.86 1.63
N ASN A 132 3.57 -14.71 2.13
CA ASN A 132 2.60 -13.86 1.44
C ASN A 132 3.27 -12.76 0.59
N ALA A 133 4.56 -12.92 0.28
CA ALA A 133 5.27 -12.09 -0.68
C ALA A 133 4.96 -12.53 -2.11
N VAL A 134 4.55 -11.58 -2.96
CA VAL A 134 4.39 -11.74 -4.41
C VAL A 134 5.44 -10.88 -5.08
N LEU A 135 6.44 -11.51 -5.72
CA LEU A 135 7.61 -10.87 -6.30
C LEU A 135 7.61 -10.93 -7.83
#